data_AF-A0A9D7ER97-F1
#
_entry.id   AF-A0A9D7ER97-F1
#
_cell.length_a   1.000
_cell.length_b   1.000
_cell.length_c   1.000
_cell.angle_alpha   90.00
_cell.angle_beta   90.00
_cell.angle_gamma   90.00
#
_symmetry.space_group_name_H-M   'P 1'
#
loop_
_entity.id
_entity.type
_entity.pdbx_description
1 polymer ?
#
loop_
_entity_poly.entity_id
_entity_poly.type
_entity_poly.pdbx_seq_one_letter_code
_entity_poly.pdbx_strand_id
1 'polypeptide(L)'
;MKKLLIILFCFFTTQFAFSQSAEQLYKTGDSLLKEKDYKAAALTFEKGIEKEGKDAELNWQWKAANSWALATDAEKAMKVLEKIEKSDKISPADVNAIEADKDFVSLHSDKKWKSTIEELREKANSNYNIEELIYGRKDGIALTMLHLKPKGNSNEKRVIWVMAGSWYSSYQQAERSVRPSSMYLDKGFNVFLVILGSQPRYAIPDEINDVKRAVRYIRYNADKFKIDPNKFGIHGGSAGGHLSLAVAMADENIDTAANDPVDRVSSRVQAAAVLYPPTDFMNWGVTGGNMVNAGDLLKGAGVYGAFDYRVWNNKTRTFDFVKDTSERNKMGRESSPIYAISSDDPPVFIIHGDADKTVPIQQSEIFVAKLKEVGVQNKFIIKKGGDHNPNDMMPELKDFVDWFDKNLK
;
A
#
# COMPACT_ATOMS: atom_id res chain seq x y z
N MET A 1 80.39 -19.80 21.18
CA MET A 1 79.81 -20.16 19.87
C MET A 1 78.29 -20.28 20.01
N LYS A 2 77.57 -19.51 19.18
CA LYS A 2 76.13 -19.57 18.82
C LYS A 2 75.06 -19.26 19.89
N LYS A 3 74.53 -18.04 19.71
CA LYS A 3 73.26 -17.44 20.14
C LYS A 3 72.05 -18.37 19.99
N LEU A 4 71.14 -18.33 20.96
CA LEU A 4 69.71 -18.54 20.74
C LEU A 4 68.95 -17.48 21.53
N LEU A 5 68.44 -16.47 20.81
CA LEU A 5 67.59 -15.40 21.34
C LEU A 5 66.15 -15.82 21.04
N ILE A 6 65.39 -16.22 22.06
CA ILE A 6 63.94 -16.45 21.93
C ILE A 6 63.25 -15.13 22.30
N ILE A 7 62.73 -14.45 21.28
CA ILE A 7 61.89 -13.25 21.43
C ILE A 7 60.46 -13.75 21.68
N LEU A 8 59.93 -13.50 22.87
CA LEU A 8 58.52 -13.70 23.18
C LEU A 8 57.74 -12.47 22.67
N PHE A 9 57.05 -12.61 21.53
CA PHE A 9 56.12 -11.60 21.02
C PHE A 9 54.73 -11.86 21.63
N CYS A 10 54.34 -11.07 22.64
CA CYS A 10 52.95 -11.04 23.11
C CYS A 10 52.09 -10.34 22.05
N PHE A 11 51.29 -11.10 21.31
CA PHE A 11 50.19 -10.56 20.52
C PHE A 11 49.05 -10.14 21.46
N PHE A 12 48.91 -8.83 21.68
CA PHE A 12 47.62 -8.26 22.09
C PHE A 12 46.73 -8.21 20.84
N THR A 13 45.90 -9.23 20.63
CA THR A 13 44.81 -9.14 19.67
C THR A 13 43.65 -8.40 20.34
N THR A 14 43.53 -7.10 20.10
CA THR A 14 42.26 -6.39 20.31
C THR A 14 41.24 -6.95 19.32
N GLN A 15 40.39 -7.87 19.78
CA GLN A 15 39.18 -8.27 19.07
C GLN A 15 38.28 -7.03 18.98
N PHE A 16 38.26 -6.38 17.82
CA PHE A 16 37.15 -5.51 17.46
C PHE A 16 35.92 -6.41 17.26
N ALA A 17 35.11 -6.56 18.31
CA ALA A 17 33.78 -7.14 18.19
C ALA A 17 32.95 -6.20 17.31
N PHE A 18 32.75 -6.55 16.04
CA PHE A 18 31.80 -5.86 15.19
C PHE A 18 30.41 -6.02 15.80
N SER A 19 29.91 -4.97 16.44
CA SER A 19 28.54 -4.96 16.99
C SER A 19 27.56 -5.18 15.83
N GLN A 20 26.66 -6.17 15.95
CA GLN A 20 25.63 -6.41 14.94
C GLN A 20 24.80 -5.14 14.70
N SER A 21 24.47 -4.85 13.44
CA SER A 21 23.52 -3.79 13.09
C SER A 21 22.11 -4.09 13.62
N ALA A 22 21.24 -3.06 13.71
CA ALA A 22 19.86 -3.26 14.12
C ALA A 22 19.12 -4.23 13.18
N GLU A 23 19.31 -4.09 11.86
CA GLU A 23 18.74 -5.01 10.87
C GLU A 23 19.18 -6.47 11.08
N GLN A 24 20.47 -6.71 11.39
CA GLN A 24 20.97 -8.05 11.69
C GLN A 24 20.37 -8.61 12.98
N LEU A 25 20.19 -7.77 14.01
CA LEU A 25 19.52 -8.15 15.25
C LEU A 25 18.06 -8.54 14.97
N TYR A 26 17.34 -7.76 14.19
CA TYR A 26 15.95 -8.07 13.83
C TYR A 26 15.81 -9.39 13.06
N LYS A 27 16.68 -9.64 12.06
CA LYS A 27 16.72 -10.93 11.35
C LYS A 27 17.01 -12.10 12.29
N THR A 28 17.91 -11.90 13.25
CA THR A 28 18.23 -12.91 14.27
C THR A 28 17.05 -13.16 15.21
N GLY A 29 16.39 -12.10 15.68
CA GLY A 29 15.18 -12.20 16.50
C GLY A 29 14.05 -12.96 15.79
N ASP A 30 13.88 -12.72 14.48
CA ASP A 30 12.91 -13.46 13.67
C ASP A 30 13.23 -14.95 13.54
N SER A 31 14.51 -15.34 13.47
CA SER A 31 14.90 -16.76 13.49
C SER A 31 14.58 -17.41 14.84
N LEU A 32 14.95 -16.76 15.93
CA LEU A 32 14.71 -17.24 17.29
C LEU A 32 13.22 -17.41 17.58
N LEU A 33 12.40 -16.45 17.12
CA LEU A 33 10.94 -16.52 17.24
C LEU A 33 10.36 -17.75 16.52
N LYS A 34 10.85 -18.06 15.31
CA LYS A 34 10.44 -19.28 14.56
C LYS A 34 10.90 -20.56 15.25
N GLU A 35 12.07 -20.53 15.88
CA GLU A 35 12.62 -21.63 16.68
C GLU A 35 11.94 -21.77 18.05
N LYS A 36 11.01 -20.86 18.39
CA LYS A 36 10.28 -20.78 19.66
C LYS A 36 11.16 -20.47 20.88
N ASP A 37 12.35 -19.91 20.67
CA ASP A 37 13.15 -19.32 21.74
C ASP A 37 12.67 -17.88 21.99
N TYR A 38 11.48 -17.77 22.58
CA TYR A 38 10.77 -16.50 22.73
C TYR A 38 11.53 -15.50 23.61
N LYS A 39 12.22 -15.96 24.65
CA LYS A 39 13.00 -15.08 25.53
C LYS A 39 14.22 -14.52 24.82
N ALA A 40 14.96 -15.35 24.07
CA ALA A 40 16.10 -14.87 23.29
C ALA A 40 15.65 -13.94 22.16
N ALA A 41 14.53 -14.26 21.50
CA ALA A 41 13.92 -13.41 20.48
C ALA A 41 13.59 -12.01 21.05
N ALA A 42 12.88 -11.95 22.18
CA ALA A 42 12.49 -10.70 22.83
C ALA A 42 13.70 -9.81 23.14
N LEU A 43 14.72 -10.37 23.80
CA LEU A 43 15.96 -9.65 24.13
C LEU A 43 16.71 -9.17 22.88
N THR A 44 16.66 -9.94 21.80
CA THR A 44 17.33 -9.59 20.54
C THR A 44 16.61 -8.43 19.84
N PHE A 45 15.27 -8.45 19.82
CA PHE A 45 14.49 -7.33 19.30
C PHE A 45 14.72 -6.04 20.12
N GLU A 46 14.71 -6.11 21.45
CA GLU A 46 14.96 -4.95 22.31
C GLU A 46 16.34 -4.32 22.06
N LYS A 47 17.39 -5.13 21.85
CA LYS A 47 18.72 -4.63 21.47
C LYS A 47 18.71 -3.89 20.12
N GLY A 48 17.95 -4.40 19.15
CA GLY A 48 17.79 -3.72 17.86
C GLY A 48 17.09 -2.38 18.01
N ILE A 49 16.00 -2.34 18.79
CA ILE A 49 15.23 -1.12 19.08
C ILE A 49 16.08 -0.09 19.80
N GLU A 50 16.85 -0.49 20.82
CA GLU A 50 17.76 0.41 21.54
C GLU A 50 18.81 1.02 20.61
N LYS A 51 19.26 0.27 19.60
CA LYS A 51 20.25 0.73 18.63
C LYS A 51 19.68 1.76 17.64
N GLU A 52 18.41 1.63 17.24
CA GLU A 52 17.71 2.61 16.39
C GLU A 52 17.13 3.79 17.19
N GLY A 53 16.92 3.61 18.50
CA GLY A 53 16.36 4.63 19.37
C GLY A 53 14.96 5.06 18.91
N LYS A 54 14.76 6.38 18.77
CA LYS A 54 13.47 6.97 18.35
C LYS A 54 13.06 6.58 16.93
N ASP A 55 14.02 6.20 16.10
CA ASP A 55 13.77 5.88 14.68
C ASP A 55 13.25 4.45 14.51
N ALA A 56 13.35 3.61 15.55
CA ALA A 56 12.87 2.23 15.54
C ALA A 56 11.40 2.14 15.09
N GLU A 57 11.14 1.21 14.19
CA GLU A 57 9.77 0.95 13.72
C GLU A 57 8.95 0.23 14.80
N LEU A 58 7.67 0.61 14.91
CA LEU A 58 6.73 0.01 15.85
C LEU A 58 6.60 -1.52 15.71
N ASN A 59 6.86 -2.05 14.52
CA ASN A 59 6.80 -3.49 14.27
C ASN A 59 7.76 -4.26 15.18
N TRP A 60 8.96 -3.73 15.40
CA TRP A 60 9.97 -4.38 16.22
C TRP A 60 9.59 -4.34 17.70
N GLN A 61 9.01 -3.22 18.15
CA GLN A 61 8.50 -3.09 19.52
C GLN A 61 7.34 -4.07 19.78
N TRP A 62 6.43 -4.23 18.83
CA TRP A 62 5.38 -5.23 18.89
C TRP A 62 5.96 -6.65 18.94
N LYS A 63 6.87 -7.02 18.03
CA LYS A 63 7.52 -8.34 18.05
C LYS A 63 8.25 -8.63 19.37
N ALA A 64 8.88 -7.63 19.97
CA ALA A 64 9.50 -7.76 21.29
C ALA A 64 8.46 -8.03 22.39
N ALA A 65 7.36 -7.27 22.42
CA ALA A 65 6.27 -7.47 23.38
C ALA A 65 5.63 -8.86 23.22
N ASN A 66 5.31 -9.26 21.99
CA ASN A 66 4.72 -10.55 21.66
C ASN A 66 5.66 -11.69 22.12
N SER A 67 6.96 -11.59 21.82
CA SER A 67 7.94 -12.57 22.27
C SER A 67 8.00 -12.68 23.80
N TRP A 68 7.88 -11.58 24.54
CA TRP A 68 7.78 -11.64 26.01
C TRP A 68 6.49 -12.31 26.50
N ALA A 69 5.35 -12.04 25.85
CA ALA A 69 4.07 -12.66 26.18
C ALA A 69 4.09 -14.17 25.95
N LEU A 70 4.64 -14.63 24.82
CA LEU A 70 4.86 -16.05 24.51
C LEU A 70 5.88 -16.71 25.45
N ALA A 71 6.85 -15.96 25.95
CA ALA A 71 7.76 -16.38 27.00
C ALA A 71 7.12 -16.43 28.40
N THR A 72 5.82 -16.14 28.53
CA THR A 72 5.05 -16.06 29.79
C THR A 72 5.54 -14.98 30.77
N ASP A 73 6.25 -13.96 30.27
CA ASP A 73 6.73 -12.81 31.06
C ASP A 73 5.83 -11.59 30.83
N ALA A 74 4.65 -11.60 31.46
CA ALA A 74 3.64 -10.57 31.28
C ALA A 74 4.13 -9.17 31.69
N GLU A 75 4.95 -9.08 32.74
CA GLU A 75 5.48 -7.81 33.23
C GLU A 75 6.35 -7.13 32.15
N LYS A 76 7.27 -7.87 31.52
CA LYS A 76 8.09 -7.32 30.45
C LYS A 76 7.29 -7.03 29.18
N ALA A 77 6.35 -7.90 28.83
CA ALA A 77 5.48 -7.66 27.68
C ALA A 77 4.71 -6.34 27.85
N MET A 78 4.06 -6.14 29.01
CA MET A 78 3.36 -4.89 29.33
C MET A 78 4.31 -3.70 29.33
N LYS A 79 5.52 -3.82 29.88
CA LYS A 79 6.52 -2.73 29.88
C LYS A 79 6.96 -2.32 28.48
N VAL A 80 7.01 -3.25 27.52
CA VAL A 80 7.29 -2.92 26.11
C VAL A 80 6.07 -2.21 25.50
N LEU A 81 4.84 -2.65 25.77
CA LEU A 81 3.62 -1.98 25.30
C LEU A 81 3.48 -0.55 25.88
N GLU A 82 3.79 -0.34 27.16
CA GLU A 82 3.83 0.99 27.80
C GLU A 82 4.91 1.91 27.17
N LYS A 83 5.97 1.36 26.55
CA LYS A 83 6.92 2.17 25.76
C LYS A 83 6.32 2.59 24.41
N ILE A 84 5.50 1.74 23.80
CA ILE A 84 4.78 2.05 22.56
C ILE A 84 3.81 3.21 22.78
N GLU A 85 3.19 3.31 23.96
CA GLU A 85 2.31 4.41 24.37
C GLU A 85 2.95 5.79 24.20
N LYS A 86 4.27 5.88 24.35
CA LYS A 86 5.01 7.14 24.20
C LYS A 86 5.39 7.46 22.75
N SER A 87 5.03 6.59 21.82
CA SER A 87 5.35 6.74 20.41
C SER A 87 4.35 7.66 19.72
N ASP A 88 4.84 8.67 19.01
CA ASP A 88 4.03 9.50 18.11
C ASP A 88 3.67 8.77 16.80
N LYS A 89 4.12 7.51 16.64
CA LYS A 89 3.92 6.71 15.44
C LYS A 89 2.70 5.78 15.52
N ILE A 90 2.17 5.49 16.72
CA ILE A 90 1.11 4.46 16.88
C ILE A 90 -0.19 4.92 16.22
N SER A 91 -0.81 4.04 15.42
CA SER A 91 -2.09 4.29 14.73
C SER A 91 -3.25 3.48 15.32
N PRO A 92 -4.52 3.88 15.08
CA PRO A 92 -5.67 3.11 15.59
C PRO A 92 -5.69 1.67 15.08
N ALA A 93 -5.19 1.45 13.86
CA ALA A 93 -5.02 0.12 13.29
C ALA A 93 -3.99 -0.73 14.05
N ASP A 94 -2.91 -0.13 14.54
CA ASP A 94 -1.92 -0.83 15.39
C ASP A 94 -2.54 -1.27 16.71
N VAL A 95 -3.34 -0.41 17.34
CA VAL A 95 -4.03 -0.73 18.60
C VAL A 95 -5.00 -1.88 18.40
N ASN A 96 -5.82 -1.82 17.34
CA ASN A 96 -6.74 -2.90 16.99
C ASN A 96 -5.98 -4.21 16.71
N ALA A 97 -4.80 -4.13 16.08
CA ALA A 97 -4.00 -5.30 15.78
C ALA A 97 -3.33 -5.90 17.03
N ILE A 98 -2.84 -5.08 17.95
CA ILE A 98 -2.33 -5.50 19.26
C ILE A 98 -3.46 -6.16 20.06
N GLU A 99 -4.65 -5.55 20.10
CA GLU A 99 -5.80 -6.07 20.84
C GLU A 99 -6.32 -7.41 20.26
N ALA A 100 -6.19 -7.62 18.95
CA ALA A 100 -6.59 -8.84 18.28
C ALA A 100 -5.50 -9.92 18.18
N ASP A 101 -4.26 -9.62 18.58
CA ASP A 101 -3.13 -10.55 18.47
C ASP A 101 -3.30 -11.72 19.46
N LYS A 102 -3.32 -12.93 18.92
CA LYS A 102 -3.54 -14.15 19.70
C LYS A 102 -2.38 -14.43 20.66
N ASP A 103 -1.19 -13.93 20.36
CA ASP A 103 -0.03 -14.13 21.20
C ASP A 103 -0.09 -13.28 22.49
N PHE A 104 -0.99 -12.28 22.54
CA PHE A 104 -1.28 -11.49 23.74
C PHE A 104 -2.46 -12.01 24.57
N VAL A 105 -3.07 -13.14 24.21
CA VAL A 105 -4.20 -13.70 24.97
C VAL A 105 -3.86 -13.91 26.46
N SER A 106 -2.60 -14.26 26.77
CA SER A 106 -2.12 -14.40 28.15
C SER A 106 -2.13 -13.07 28.93
N LEU A 107 -2.04 -11.94 28.24
CA LEU A 107 -2.06 -10.60 28.82
C LEU A 107 -3.48 -10.07 29.04
N HIS A 108 -4.51 -10.64 28.40
CA HIS A 108 -5.88 -10.12 28.51
C HIS A 108 -6.43 -10.17 29.94
N SER A 109 -5.90 -11.05 30.79
CA SER A 109 -6.21 -11.12 32.22
C SER A 109 -5.35 -10.21 33.10
N ASP A 110 -4.31 -9.56 32.55
CA ASP A 110 -3.51 -8.58 33.28
C ASP A 110 -4.37 -7.35 33.63
N LYS A 111 -4.28 -6.90 34.88
CA LYS A 111 -5.04 -5.75 35.38
C LYS A 111 -4.77 -4.45 34.62
N LYS A 112 -3.59 -4.31 34.02
CA LYS A 112 -3.18 -3.13 33.24
C LYS A 112 -3.55 -3.23 31.76
N TRP A 113 -3.91 -4.41 31.26
CA TRP A 113 -4.15 -4.61 29.83
C TRP A 113 -5.18 -3.62 29.28
N LYS A 114 -6.37 -3.57 29.90
CA LYS A 114 -7.45 -2.69 29.45
C LYS A 114 -7.06 -1.21 29.47
N SER A 115 -6.40 -0.73 30.52
CA SER A 115 -5.97 0.68 30.60
C SER A 115 -4.88 0.99 29.58
N THR A 116 -3.92 0.07 29.39
CA THR A 116 -2.83 0.24 28.40
C THR A 116 -3.40 0.28 26.98
N ILE A 117 -4.36 -0.58 26.63
CA ILE A 117 -5.01 -0.55 25.32
C ILE A 117 -5.79 0.76 25.12
N GLU A 118 -6.48 1.26 26.14
CA GLU A 118 -7.20 2.54 26.05
C GLU A 118 -6.23 3.72 25.89
N GLU A 119 -5.12 3.76 26.64
CA GLU A 119 -4.08 4.79 26.51
C GLU A 119 -3.41 4.74 25.13
N LEU A 120 -3.10 3.53 24.63
CA LEU A 120 -2.60 3.33 23.27
C LEU A 120 -3.63 3.83 22.23
N ARG A 121 -4.93 3.59 22.45
CA ARG A 121 -6.03 4.04 21.59
C ARG A 121 -6.16 5.55 21.59
N GLU A 122 -6.15 6.18 22.76
CA GLU A 122 -6.16 7.64 22.91
C GLU A 122 -4.94 8.26 22.23
N LYS A 123 -3.74 7.73 22.49
CA LYS A 123 -2.51 8.18 21.84
C LYS A 123 -2.59 8.01 20.32
N ALA A 124 -3.05 6.88 19.84
CA ALA A 124 -3.18 6.60 18.42
C ALA A 124 -4.15 7.55 17.71
N ASN A 125 -5.31 7.80 18.33
CA ASN A 125 -6.24 8.83 17.89
C ASN A 125 -5.63 10.24 18.01
N SER A 126 -4.74 10.45 18.98
CA SER A 126 -3.96 11.68 19.14
C SER A 126 -2.79 11.79 18.16
N ASN A 127 -2.45 10.75 17.38
CA ASN A 127 -1.38 10.78 16.36
C ASN A 127 -1.88 11.01 14.92
N TYR A 128 -3.12 10.61 14.59
CA TYR A 128 -3.71 10.83 13.26
C TYR A 128 -5.08 11.51 13.31
N ASN A 129 -5.42 12.38 12.36
CA ASN A 129 -6.80 12.83 12.21
C ASN A 129 -7.40 12.09 11.01
N ILE A 130 -8.30 11.15 11.31
CA ILE A 130 -8.92 10.26 10.35
C ILE A 130 -10.40 10.64 10.26
N GLU A 131 -10.85 10.97 9.05
CA GLU A 131 -12.25 11.28 8.75
C GLU A 131 -12.73 10.29 7.68
N GLU A 132 -13.83 9.57 7.94
CA GLU A 132 -14.51 8.83 6.87
C GLU A 132 -15.35 9.81 6.05
N LEU A 133 -15.14 9.80 4.74
CA LEU A 133 -15.83 10.67 3.78
C LEU A 133 -16.64 9.85 2.80
N ILE A 134 -17.81 10.35 2.42
CA ILE A 134 -18.59 9.81 1.32
C ILE A 134 -18.29 10.64 0.06
N TYR A 135 -17.61 10.05 -0.92
CA TYR A 135 -17.20 10.75 -2.13
C TYR A 135 -18.16 10.57 -3.32
N GLY A 136 -19.05 9.58 -3.22
CA GLY A 136 -20.05 9.29 -4.24
C GLY A 136 -21.19 8.43 -3.70
N ARG A 137 -22.27 8.36 -4.47
CA ARG A 137 -23.39 7.44 -4.24
C ARG A 137 -23.77 6.81 -5.57
N LYS A 138 -23.90 5.49 -5.60
CA LYS A 138 -24.41 4.73 -6.76
C LYS A 138 -25.19 3.52 -6.27
N ASP A 139 -26.21 3.09 -7.01
CA ASP A 139 -27.02 1.89 -6.72
C ASP A 139 -27.55 1.79 -5.26
N GLY A 140 -27.87 2.94 -4.65
CA GLY A 140 -28.35 3.01 -3.27
C GLY A 140 -27.28 2.84 -2.18
N ILE A 141 -26.00 2.76 -2.55
CA ILE A 141 -24.86 2.64 -1.62
C ILE A 141 -23.98 3.90 -1.62
N ALA A 142 -23.31 4.12 -0.49
CA ALA A 142 -22.27 5.14 -0.36
C ALA A 142 -20.92 4.56 -0.80
N LEU A 143 -20.16 5.35 -1.56
CA LEU A 143 -18.75 5.10 -1.81
C LEU A 143 -17.93 5.91 -0.82
N THR A 144 -17.08 5.24 -0.04
CA THR A 144 -16.39 5.86 1.11
C THR A 144 -14.89 5.87 0.95
N MET A 145 -14.23 6.78 1.65
CA MET A 145 -12.78 6.85 1.76
C MET A 145 -12.39 7.27 3.17
N LEU A 146 -11.20 6.88 3.61
CA LEU A 146 -10.59 7.45 4.80
C LEU A 146 -9.67 8.60 4.39
N HIS A 147 -9.90 9.80 4.93
CA HIS A 147 -8.99 10.94 4.82
C HIS A 147 -8.13 11.03 6.07
N LEU A 148 -6.83 10.82 5.88
CA LEU A 148 -5.82 10.95 6.93
C LEU A 148 -5.12 12.29 6.73
N LYS A 149 -5.23 13.15 7.75
CA LYS A 149 -4.60 14.48 7.78
C LYS A 149 -3.31 14.43 8.60
N PRO A 150 -2.21 15.05 8.13
CA PRO A 150 -0.97 15.14 8.91
C PRO A 150 -1.19 16.03 10.13
N LYS A 151 -0.61 15.66 11.28
CA LYS A 151 -0.65 16.48 12.50
C LYS A 151 0.46 17.53 12.46
N GLY A 152 0.20 18.66 11.81
CA GLY A 152 1.15 19.77 11.70
C GLY A 152 0.98 20.56 10.40
N ASN A 153 2.10 21.03 9.83
CA ASN A 153 2.08 21.75 8.57
C ASN A 153 1.85 20.77 7.41
N SER A 154 0.63 20.81 6.87
CA SER A 154 0.32 20.28 5.53
C SER A 154 1.33 20.86 4.54
N ASN A 155 1.87 20.02 3.66
CA ASN A 155 2.66 20.46 2.51
C ASN A 155 1.77 20.77 1.29
N GLU A 156 0.45 20.80 1.48
CA GLU A 156 -0.61 20.98 0.48
C GLU A 156 -0.67 19.89 -0.62
N LYS A 157 0.20 18.88 -0.55
CA LYS A 157 0.21 17.71 -1.43
C LYS A 157 -0.68 16.62 -0.84
N ARG A 158 -1.13 15.71 -1.70
CA ARG A 158 -1.96 14.56 -1.34
C ARG A 158 -1.62 13.35 -2.18
N VAL A 159 -1.84 12.21 -1.57
CA VAL A 159 -1.69 10.90 -2.18
C VAL A 159 -3.03 10.17 -2.09
N ILE A 160 -3.52 9.72 -3.24
CA ILE A 160 -4.68 8.85 -3.35
C ILE A 160 -4.17 7.42 -3.38
N TRP A 161 -4.55 6.63 -2.39
CA TRP A 161 -4.26 5.20 -2.37
C TRP A 161 -5.53 4.43 -2.73
N VAL A 162 -5.50 3.76 -3.87
CA VAL A 162 -6.61 2.93 -4.35
C VAL A 162 -6.61 1.60 -3.59
N MET A 163 -7.61 1.40 -2.72
CA MET A 163 -7.76 0.19 -1.91
C MET A 163 -8.37 -0.93 -2.76
N ALA A 164 -7.55 -1.63 -3.56
CA ALA A 164 -8.03 -2.78 -4.32
C ALA A 164 -6.98 -3.89 -4.41
N GLY A 165 -7.36 -5.09 -4.01
CA GLY A 165 -6.65 -6.34 -4.28
C GLY A 165 -7.57 -7.26 -5.06
N SER A 166 -7.13 -7.79 -6.20
CA SER A 166 -7.99 -8.58 -7.09
C SER A 166 -9.32 -7.88 -7.43
N TRP A 167 -9.31 -6.56 -7.67
CA TRP A 167 -10.52 -5.74 -7.90
C TRP A 167 -11.59 -5.92 -6.81
N TYR A 168 -11.13 -6.20 -5.59
CA TYR A 168 -11.94 -6.25 -4.40
C TYR A 168 -11.44 -5.20 -3.40
N SER A 169 -12.38 -4.46 -2.84
CA SER A 169 -12.17 -3.37 -1.91
C SER A 169 -12.99 -3.58 -0.66
N SER A 170 -12.46 -3.16 0.48
CA SER A 170 -13.20 -3.19 1.74
C SER A 170 -12.70 -2.13 2.70
N TYR A 171 -13.56 -1.76 3.65
CA TYR A 171 -13.19 -0.85 4.73
C TYR A 171 -11.99 -1.38 5.54
N GLN A 172 -11.95 -2.70 5.78
CA GLN A 172 -10.85 -3.34 6.51
C GLN A 172 -9.50 -3.21 5.79
N GLN A 173 -9.48 -3.17 4.44
CA GLN A 173 -8.25 -2.90 3.70
C GLN A 173 -7.77 -1.45 3.93
N ALA A 174 -8.70 -0.49 3.97
CA ALA A 174 -8.39 0.90 4.29
C ALA A 174 -7.86 1.03 5.74
N GLU A 175 -8.52 0.40 6.72
CA GLU A 175 -8.06 0.41 8.11
C GLU A 175 -6.63 -0.13 8.24
N ARG A 176 -6.32 -1.27 7.62
CA ARG A 176 -4.98 -1.85 7.62
C ARG A 176 -3.93 -0.96 6.94
N SER A 177 -4.35 -0.09 6.03
CA SER A 177 -3.48 0.84 5.30
C SER A 177 -3.25 2.16 6.03
N VAL A 178 -3.95 2.41 7.15
CA VAL A 178 -3.73 3.62 7.99
C VAL A 178 -2.30 3.66 8.52
N ARG A 179 -1.80 2.56 9.10
CA ARG A 179 -0.43 2.51 9.66
C ARG A 179 0.64 2.73 8.57
N PRO A 180 0.67 2.01 7.45
CA PRO A 180 1.62 2.27 6.37
C PRO A 180 1.56 3.71 5.83
N SER A 181 0.42 4.39 5.96
CA SER A 181 0.28 5.78 5.49
C SER A 181 1.10 6.79 6.30
N SER A 182 1.59 6.42 7.48
CA SER A 182 2.45 7.28 8.31
C SER A 182 3.66 7.84 7.55
N MET A 183 4.26 7.05 6.63
CA MET A 183 5.40 7.51 5.81
C MET A 183 5.08 8.73 4.93
N TYR A 184 3.82 8.90 4.52
CA TYR A 184 3.35 10.08 3.80
C TYR A 184 2.99 11.21 4.76
N LEU A 185 2.31 10.89 5.86
CA LEU A 185 1.87 11.88 6.86
C LEU A 185 3.07 12.57 7.52
N ASP A 186 4.15 11.85 7.78
CA ASP A 186 5.41 12.36 8.33
C ASP A 186 6.08 13.41 7.41
N LYS A 187 5.78 13.38 6.11
CA LYS A 187 6.24 14.37 5.13
C LYS A 187 5.21 15.48 4.86
N GLY A 188 4.08 15.48 5.59
CA GLY A 188 3.04 16.48 5.49
C GLY A 188 2.02 16.27 4.38
N PHE A 189 1.99 15.09 3.74
CA PHE A 189 0.97 14.78 2.74
C PHE A 189 -0.39 14.53 3.41
N ASN A 190 -1.48 14.89 2.73
CA ASN A 190 -2.78 14.32 3.01
C ASN A 190 -2.92 12.97 2.31
N VAL A 191 -3.48 11.96 2.97
CA VAL A 191 -3.67 10.64 2.37
C VAL A 191 -5.16 10.31 2.28
N PHE A 192 -5.60 9.85 1.12
CA PHE A 192 -6.97 9.41 0.88
C PHE A 192 -6.97 7.93 0.51
N LEU A 193 -7.50 7.09 1.40
CA LEU A 193 -7.64 5.64 1.19
C LEU A 193 -9.00 5.38 0.54
N VAL A 194 -9.02 5.22 -0.78
CA VAL A 194 -10.25 5.17 -1.57
C VAL A 194 -10.79 3.75 -1.64
N ILE A 195 -12.01 3.56 -1.14
CA ILE A 195 -12.75 2.30 -1.22
C ILE A 195 -13.73 2.39 -2.40
N LEU A 196 -13.71 1.40 -3.27
CA LEU A 196 -14.49 1.35 -4.52
C LEU A 196 -15.59 0.28 -4.45
N GLY A 197 -16.57 0.39 -5.35
CA GLY A 197 -17.41 -0.76 -5.67
C GLY A 197 -16.53 -1.92 -6.10
N SER A 198 -16.85 -3.15 -5.69
CA SER A 198 -15.99 -4.31 -5.89
C SER A 198 -16.62 -5.38 -6.78
N GLN A 199 -15.77 -6.19 -7.39
CA GLN A 199 -16.21 -7.47 -7.93
C GLN A 199 -16.84 -8.37 -6.83
N PRO A 200 -17.81 -9.24 -7.17
CA PRO A 200 -18.35 -9.51 -8.50
C PRO A 200 -19.56 -8.64 -8.88
N ARG A 201 -19.86 -7.59 -8.10
CA ARG A 201 -21.00 -6.71 -8.38
C ARG A 201 -20.66 -5.67 -9.44
N TYR A 202 -19.46 -5.12 -9.37
CA TYR A 202 -18.95 -4.09 -10.27
C TYR A 202 -17.78 -4.65 -11.07
N ALA A 203 -17.71 -4.31 -12.35
CA ALA A 203 -16.61 -4.70 -13.22
C ALA A 203 -15.56 -3.57 -13.31
N ILE A 204 -14.41 -3.85 -13.89
CA ILE A 204 -13.29 -2.89 -13.99
C ILE A 204 -13.70 -1.48 -14.48
N PRO A 205 -14.56 -1.32 -15.52
CA PRO A 205 -14.99 0.01 -15.95
C PRO A 205 -15.73 0.80 -14.85
N ASP A 206 -16.54 0.14 -14.03
CA ASP A 206 -17.24 0.77 -12.90
C ASP A 206 -16.24 1.25 -11.84
N GLU A 207 -15.21 0.44 -11.60
CA GLU A 207 -14.16 0.73 -10.61
C GLU A 207 -13.26 1.89 -11.05
N ILE A 208 -12.90 1.95 -12.35
CA ILE A 208 -12.17 3.09 -12.93
C ILE A 208 -12.98 4.38 -12.73
N ASN A 209 -14.30 4.32 -12.94
CA ASN A 209 -15.18 5.47 -12.75
C ASN A 209 -15.28 5.88 -11.27
N ASP A 210 -15.29 4.92 -10.33
CA ASP A 210 -15.24 5.21 -8.89
C ASP A 210 -13.94 5.94 -8.50
N VAL A 211 -12.79 5.50 -9.02
CA VAL A 211 -11.51 6.17 -8.76
C VAL A 211 -11.47 7.57 -9.38
N LYS A 212 -11.95 7.74 -10.62
CA LYS A 212 -12.09 9.09 -11.24
C LYS A 212 -12.98 9.99 -10.38
N ARG A 213 -14.11 9.47 -9.90
CA ARG A 213 -15.03 10.19 -9.02
C ARG A 213 -14.39 10.56 -7.68
N ALA A 214 -13.57 9.69 -7.09
CA ALA A 214 -12.82 10.00 -5.88
C ALA A 214 -11.81 11.14 -6.10
N VAL A 215 -11.04 11.10 -7.20
CA VAL A 215 -10.09 12.18 -7.54
C VAL A 215 -10.83 13.51 -7.67
N ARG A 216 -11.96 13.53 -8.40
CA ARG A 216 -12.80 14.71 -8.57
C ARG A 216 -13.32 15.25 -7.25
N TYR A 217 -13.84 14.38 -6.38
CA TYR A 217 -14.35 14.77 -5.07
C TYR A 217 -13.27 15.44 -4.22
N ILE A 218 -12.05 14.88 -4.21
CA ILE A 218 -10.93 15.46 -3.47
C ILE A 218 -10.52 16.81 -4.06
N ARG A 219 -10.49 16.93 -5.39
CA ARG A 219 -10.16 18.19 -6.10
C ARG A 219 -11.19 19.27 -5.86
N TYR A 220 -12.48 18.95 -5.96
CA TYR A 220 -13.57 19.88 -5.72
C TYR A 220 -13.55 20.42 -4.28
N ASN A 221 -13.13 19.61 -3.32
CA ASN A 221 -13.05 19.97 -1.90
C ASN A 221 -11.63 20.39 -1.45
N ALA A 222 -10.74 20.77 -2.38
CA ALA A 222 -9.34 21.07 -2.08
C ALA A 222 -9.20 22.14 -0.97
N ASP A 223 -10.01 23.21 -1.02
CA ASP A 223 -10.03 24.27 -0.01
C ASP A 223 -10.43 23.75 1.38
N LYS A 224 -11.45 22.88 1.45
CA LYS A 224 -11.89 22.23 2.70
C LYS A 224 -10.75 21.42 3.31
N PHE A 225 -9.99 20.71 2.47
CA PHE A 225 -8.91 19.84 2.91
C PHE A 225 -7.57 20.57 3.09
N LYS A 226 -7.49 21.87 2.74
CA LYS A 226 -6.25 22.67 2.75
C LYS A 226 -5.13 22.00 1.96
N ILE A 227 -5.48 21.61 0.72
CA ILE A 227 -4.57 21.05 -0.28
C ILE A 227 -4.62 21.91 -1.54
N ASP A 228 -3.52 21.97 -2.29
CA ASP A 228 -3.49 22.58 -3.63
C ASP A 228 -4.37 21.73 -4.57
N PRO A 229 -5.16 22.20 -5.54
CA PRO A 229 -5.91 21.33 -6.48
C PRO A 229 -5.08 20.68 -7.62
N ASN A 230 -3.76 20.96 -7.72
CA ASN A 230 -2.86 20.54 -8.81
C ASN A 230 -1.66 19.66 -8.40
N LYS A 231 -1.59 19.13 -7.18
CA LYS A 231 -0.50 18.28 -6.65
C LYS A 231 -0.99 16.89 -6.21
N PHE A 232 -1.71 16.17 -7.08
CA PHE A 232 -2.26 14.83 -6.81
C PHE A 232 -1.27 13.71 -7.16
N GLY A 233 -0.84 12.92 -6.18
CA GLY A 233 -0.25 11.60 -6.41
C GLY A 233 -1.32 10.50 -6.35
N ILE A 234 -1.14 9.41 -7.10
CA ILE A 234 -1.96 8.19 -6.99
C ILE A 234 -1.09 6.94 -6.90
N HIS A 235 -1.49 5.98 -6.06
CA HIS A 235 -0.85 4.68 -5.99
C HIS A 235 -1.78 3.53 -5.61
N GLY A 236 -1.28 2.32 -5.85
CA GLY A 236 -1.89 1.05 -5.46
C GLY A 236 -0.98 -0.11 -5.86
N GLY A 237 -1.34 -1.32 -5.43
CA GLY A 237 -0.66 -2.56 -5.84
C GLY A 237 -1.60 -3.49 -6.57
N SER A 238 -1.08 -4.30 -7.50
CA SER A 238 -1.86 -5.27 -8.28
C SER A 238 -3.07 -4.59 -8.95
N ALA A 239 -4.30 -5.03 -8.68
CA ALA A 239 -5.53 -4.38 -9.15
C ALA A 239 -5.62 -2.88 -8.80
N GLY A 240 -5.23 -2.47 -7.58
CA GLY A 240 -5.17 -1.05 -7.23
C GLY A 240 -4.12 -0.28 -8.03
N GLY A 241 -3.02 -0.94 -8.42
CA GLY A 241 -2.01 -0.39 -9.33
C GLY A 241 -2.54 -0.26 -10.76
N HIS A 242 -3.26 -1.26 -11.26
CA HIS A 242 -4.00 -1.21 -12.53
C HIS A 242 -4.96 -0.02 -12.56
N LEU A 243 -5.84 0.10 -11.56
CA LEU A 243 -6.82 1.20 -11.49
C LEU A 243 -6.14 2.57 -11.36
N SER A 244 -5.03 2.64 -10.62
CA SER A 244 -4.23 3.87 -10.50
C SER A 244 -3.67 4.31 -11.85
N LEU A 245 -3.10 3.38 -12.62
CA LEU A 245 -2.61 3.66 -13.97
C LEU A 245 -3.75 3.97 -14.95
N ALA A 246 -4.88 3.26 -14.85
CA ALA A 246 -6.04 3.51 -15.69
C ALA A 246 -6.60 4.93 -15.52
N VAL A 247 -6.52 5.49 -14.31
CA VAL A 247 -6.88 6.90 -14.08
C VAL A 247 -5.75 7.86 -14.45
N ALA A 248 -4.49 7.50 -14.18
CA ALA A 248 -3.36 8.38 -14.45
C ALA A 248 -3.12 8.62 -15.95
N MET A 249 -3.34 7.60 -16.79
CA MET A 249 -3.19 7.69 -18.25
C MET A 249 -4.50 8.03 -18.96
N ALA A 250 -5.61 8.15 -18.24
CA ALA A 250 -6.89 8.39 -18.89
C ALA A 250 -6.92 9.80 -19.50
N ASP A 251 -7.39 9.85 -20.74
CA ASP A 251 -7.86 11.08 -21.34
C ASP A 251 -8.90 11.75 -20.44
N GLU A 252 -8.84 13.07 -20.41
CA GLU A 252 -9.76 13.89 -19.66
C GLU A 252 -10.93 14.34 -20.54
N ASN A 253 -12.15 13.96 -20.13
CA ASN A 253 -13.37 14.52 -20.66
C ASN A 253 -14.22 15.05 -19.49
N ILE A 254 -14.22 16.37 -19.32
CA ILE A 254 -14.96 17.04 -18.26
C ILE A 254 -16.35 17.40 -18.77
N ASP A 255 -17.38 16.85 -18.13
CA ASP A 255 -18.75 17.28 -18.37
C ASP A 255 -19.04 18.55 -17.57
N THR A 256 -18.83 19.71 -18.20
CA THR A 256 -19.09 21.02 -17.60
C THR A 256 -20.57 21.27 -17.28
N ALA A 257 -21.48 20.47 -17.85
CA ALA A 257 -22.92 20.54 -17.63
C ALA A 257 -23.44 19.49 -16.62
N ALA A 258 -22.55 18.66 -16.03
CA ALA A 258 -22.95 17.61 -15.11
C ALA A 258 -23.81 18.15 -13.96
N ASN A 259 -24.84 17.42 -13.53
CA ASN A 259 -25.73 17.87 -12.46
C ASN A 259 -25.00 18.04 -11.12
N ASP A 260 -24.07 17.13 -10.82
CA ASP A 260 -23.21 17.21 -9.64
C ASP A 260 -21.97 18.09 -9.95
N PRO A 261 -21.74 19.19 -9.22
CA PRO A 261 -20.55 20.03 -9.40
C PRO A 261 -19.21 19.29 -9.28
N VAL A 262 -19.15 18.20 -8.51
CA VAL A 262 -17.95 17.38 -8.41
C VAL A 262 -17.59 16.77 -9.77
N ASP A 263 -18.58 16.42 -10.60
CA ASP A 263 -18.30 15.82 -11.92
C ASP A 263 -17.87 16.84 -12.98
N ARG A 264 -17.87 18.14 -12.63
CA ARG A 264 -17.42 19.25 -13.48
C ARG A 264 -15.94 19.60 -13.31
N VAL A 265 -15.22 18.91 -12.42
CA VAL A 265 -13.78 19.12 -12.23
C VAL A 265 -12.97 17.96 -12.80
N SER A 266 -11.69 18.24 -13.03
CA SER A 266 -10.74 17.29 -13.58
C SER A 266 -10.62 16.01 -12.74
N SER A 267 -10.31 14.88 -13.36
CA SER A 267 -9.85 13.65 -12.68
C SER A 267 -8.38 13.32 -12.94
N ARG A 268 -7.63 14.19 -13.63
CA ARG A 268 -6.18 13.98 -13.86
C ARG A 268 -5.41 13.99 -12.54
N VAL A 269 -4.26 13.33 -12.53
CA VAL A 269 -3.31 13.33 -11.41
C VAL A 269 -1.93 13.74 -11.93
N GLN A 270 -1.03 14.15 -11.05
CA GLN A 270 0.26 14.72 -11.42
C GLN A 270 1.44 13.76 -11.25
N ALA A 271 1.25 12.63 -10.56
CA ALA A 271 2.24 11.55 -10.52
C ALA A 271 1.55 10.22 -10.16
N ALA A 272 2.07 9.12 -10.70
CA ALA A 272 1.67 7.77 -10.31
C ALA A 272 2.88 6.97 -9.80
N ALA A 273 2.66 6.14 -8.78
CA ALA A 273 3.62 5.15 -8.33
C ALA A 273 2.87 3.84 -8.03
N VAL A 274 3.26 2.70 -8.57
CA VAL A 274 2.46 1.46 -8.48
C VAL A 274 3.31 0.21 -8.29
N LEU A 275 2.73 -0.79 -7.61
CA LEU A 275 3.35 -2.11 -7.43
C LEU A 275 2.72 -3.13 -8.38
N TYR A 276 3.56 -3.82 -9.16
CA TYR A 276 3.21 -4.98 -10.00
C TYR A 276 1.84 -4.91 -10.70
N PRO A 277 1.56 -3.84 -11.47
CA PRO A 277 0.24 -3.62 -12.03
C PRO A 277 -0.03 -4.53 -13.25
N PRO A 278 -1.24 -5.08 -13.39
CA PRO A 278 -1.82 -5.43 -14.69
C PRO A 278 -1.93 -4.19 -15.59
N THR A 279 -1.51 -4.27 -16.86
CA THR A 279 -1.48 -3.11 -17.77
C THR A 279 -2.05 -3.37 -19.16
N ASP A 280 -2.06 -4.62 -19.63
CA ASP A 280 -2.56 -5.04 -20.93
C ASP A 280 -3.26 -6.40 -20.86
N PHE A 281 -4.59 -6.37 -20.79
CA PHE A 281 -5.41 -7.59 -20.77
C PHE A 281 -5.50 -8.29 -22.13
N MET A 282 -5.00 -7.67 -23.21
CA MET A 282 -4.97 -8.25 -24.56
C MET A 282 -3.60 -8.88 -24.88
N ASN A 283 -2.59 -8.68 -24.03
CA ASN A 283 -1.27 -9.30 -24.11
C ASN A 283 -0.79 -9.75 -22.73
N TRP A 284 -1.34 -10.86 -22.24
CA TRP A 284 -1.07 -11.42 -20.93
C TRP A 284 -0.02 -12.53 -20.96
N GLY A 285 1.20 -12.25 -20.49
CA GLY A 285 2.30 -13.22 -20.34
C GLY A 285 2.92 -13.66 -21.66
N VAL A 286 2.19 -13.60 -22.76
CA VAL A 286 2.62 -13.86 -24.13
C VAL A 286 1.92 -12.88 -25.08
N THR A 287 2.55 -12.60 -26.22
CA THR A 287 1.96 -11.78 -27.29
C THR A 287 0.62 -12.37 -27.74
N GLY A 288 -0.44 -11.56 -27.71
CA GLY A 288 -1.81 -11.96 -28.04
C GLY A 288 -2.56 -12.73 -26.95
N GLY A 289 -1.95 -12.93 -25.77
CA GLY A 289 -2.61 -13.57 -24.63
C GLY A 289 -3.80 -12.74 -24.14
N ASN A 290 -5.02 -13.24 -24.35
CA ASN A 290 -6.24 -12.50 -24.03
C ASN A 290 -6.83 -12.95 -22.69
N MET A 291 -6.57 -12.17 -21.64
CA MET A 291 -7.07 -12.44 -20.29
C MET A 291 -8.60 -12.27 -20.18
N VAL A 292 -9.18 -11.33 -20.95
CA VAL A 292 -10.61 -10.97 -20.88
C VAL A 292 -11.54 -12.15 -21.15
N ASN A 293 -11.10 -13.08 -21.99
CA ASN A 293 -11.86 -14.28 -22.38
C ASN A 293 -11.30 -15.57 -21.77
N ALA A 294 -10.31 -15.49 -20.88
CA ALA A 294 -9.73 -16.65 -20.19
C ALA A 294 -10.62 -17.09 -19.01
N GLY A 295 -11.90 -17.39 -19.28
CA GLY A 295 -12.94 -17.55 -18.26
C GLY A 295 -12.60 -18.54 -17.15
N ASP A 296 -12.04 -19.70 -17.47
CA ASP A 296 -11.71 -20.71 -16.46
C ASP A 296 -10.49 -20.31 -15.62
N LEU A 297 -9.50 -19.64 -16.23
CA LEU A 297 -8.36 -19.07 -15.52
C LEU A 297 -8.82 -17.98 -14.54
N LEU A 298 -9.67 -17.06 -15.02
CA LEU A 298 -10.24 -15.98 -14.22
C LEU A 298 -11.08 -16.51 -13.05
N LYS A 299 -11.87 -17.56 -13.27
CA LYS A 299 -12.65 -18.23 -12.20
C LYS A 299 -11.73 -18.91 -11.19
N GLY A 300 -10.72 -19.63 -11.67
CA GLY A 300 -9.73 -20.29 -10.81
C GLY A 300 -8.95 -19.30 -9.94
N ALA A 301 -8.68 -18.11 -10.47
CA ALA A 301 -8.06 -17.00 -9.74
C ALA A 301 -9.05 -16.19 -8.88
N GLY A 302 -10.35 -16.49 -8.94
CA GLY A 302 -11.38 -15.77 -8.20
C GLY A 302 -11.60 -14.33 -8.66
N VAL A 303 -11.22 -13.99 -9.90
CA VAL A 303 -11.29 -12.62 -10.43
C VAL A 303 -12.24 -12.44 -11.62
N TYR A 304 -13.00 -13.48 -11.97
CA TYR A 304 -13.94 -13.43 -13.10
C TYR A 304 -14.91 -12.25 -13.04
N GLY A 305 -15.38 -11.87 -11.84
CA GLY A 305 -16.32 -10.77 -11.65
C GLY A 305 -15.80 -9.41 -12.13
N ALA A 306 -14.48 -9.19 -12.08
CA ALA A 306 -13.86 -7.97 -12.58
C ALA A 306 -13.97 -7.82 -14.12
N PHE A 307 -14.04 -8.95 -14.83
CA PHE A 307 -14.16 -9.05 -16.29
C PHE A 307 -15.59 -9.40 -16.73
N ASP A 308 -16.52 -9.44 -15.79
CA ASP A 308 -17.92 -9.79 -16.03
C ASP A 308 -18.71 -8.56 -16.49
N TYR A 309 -18.35 -8.04 -17.66
CA TYR A 309 -18.91 -6.82 -18.22
C TYR A 309 -20.41 -6.94 -18.44
N ARG A 310 -21.15 -5.90 -18.04
CA ARG A 310 -22.60 -5.82 -18.16
C ARG A 310 -23.05 -4.49 -18.72
N VAL A 311 -24.18 -4.49 -19.41
CA VAL A 311 -24.81 -3.29 -19.95
C VAL A 311 -26.23 -3.17 -19.42
N TRP A 312 -26.66 -1.94 -19.11
CA TRP A 312 -28.02 -1.67 -18.67
C TRP A 312 -29.02 -1.91 -19.80
N ASN A 313 -30.00 -2.78 -19.55
CA ASN A 313 -31.13 -2.99 -20.45
C ASN A 313 -32.35 -2.23 -19.93
N ASN A 314 -32.68 -1.13 -20.60
CA ASN A 314 -33.79 -0.28 -20.19
C ASN A 314 -35.17 -0.95 -20.33
N LYS A 315 -35.31 -1.96 -21.21
CA LYS A 315 -36.59 -2.66 -21.43
C LYS A 315 -36.90 -3.62 -20.29
N THR A 316 -35.92 -4.42 -19.89
CA THR A 316 -36.07 -5.43 -18.82
C THR A 316 -35.76 -4.88 -17.44
N ARG A 317 -35.11 -3.70 -17.36
CA ARG A 317 -34.58 -3.10 -16.12
C ARG A 317 -33.56 -4.01 -15.44
N THR A 318 -32.75 -4.70 -16.24
CA THR A 318 -31.69 -5.61 -15.80
C THR A 318 -30.33 -5.18 -16.34
N PHE A 319 -29.27 -5.78 -15.80
CA PHE A 319 -27.95 -5.76 -16.40
C PHE A 319 -27.73 -7.05 -17.19
N ASP A 320 -27.50 -6.90 -18.49
CA ASP A 320 -27.26 -8.03 -19.39
C ASP A 320 -25.75 -8.24 -19.56
N PHE A 321 -25.30 -9.49 -19.50
CA PHE A 321 -23.90 -9.83 -19.74
C PHE A 321 -23.49 -9.52 -21.18
N VAL A 322 -22.31 -8.91 -21.33
CA VAL A 322 -21.66 -8.78 -22.63
C VAL A 322 -21.05 -10.13 -23.00
N LYS A 323 -21.74 -10.86 -23.86
CA LYS A 323 -21.34 -12.19 -24.34
C LYS A 323 -20.53 -12.15 -25.64
N ASP A 324 -20.70 -11.09 -26.43
CA ASP A 324 -19.98 -10.95 -27.69
C ASP A 324 -18.48 -10.74 -27.44
N THR A 325 -17.65 -11.62 -28.00
CA THR A 325 -16.21 -11.61 -27.79
C THR A 325 -15.54 -10.33 -28.30
N SER A 326 -16.02 -9.75 -29.40
CA SER A 326 -15.46 -8.52 -29.95
C SER A 326 -15.73 -7.34 -29.03
N GLU A 327 -16.96 -7.20 -28.52
CA GLU A 327 -17.30 -6.17 -27.54
C GLU A 327 -16.55 -6.37 -26.22
N ARG A 328 -16.43 -7.61 -25.73
CA ARG A 328 -15.60 -7.89 -24.54
C ARG A 328 -14.15 -7.47 -24.76
N ASN A 329 -13.56 -7.79 -25.92
CA ASN A 329 -12.19 -7.39 -26.26
C ASN A 329 -12.03 -5.88 -26.30
N LYS A 330 -13.01 -5.17 -26.86
CA LYS A 330 -13.04 -3.70 -26.88
C LYS A 330 -13.03 -3.15 -25.46
N MET A 331 -13.93 -3.62 -24.60
CA MET A 331 -14.01 -3.20 -23.19
C MET A 331 -12.74 -3.53 -22.41
N GLY A 332 -12.13 -4.70 -22.66
CA GLY A 332 -10.86 -5.09 -22.06
C GLY A 332 -9.68 -4.22 -22.51
N ARG A 333 -9.66 -3.81 -23.79
CA ARG A 333 -8.70 -2.84 -24.32
C ARG A 333 -8.89 -1.47 -23.70
N GLU A 334 -10.12 -0.98 -23.61
CA GLU A 334 -10.46 0.30 -22.95
C GLU A 334 -10.13 0.29 -21.45
N SER A 335 -10.20 -0.89 -20.82
CA SER A 335 -9.81 -1.09 -19.42
C SER A 335 -8.31 -1.27 -19.22
N SER A 336 -7.52 -1.41 -20.28
CA SER A 336 -6.07 -1.64 -20.21
C SER A 336 -5.32 -0.31 -20.33
N PRO A 337 -4.64 0.17 -19.27
CA PRO A 337 -4.05 1.51 -19.25
C PRO A 337 -3.00 1.74 -20.33
N ILE A 338 -2.35 0.69 -20.85
CA ILE A 338 -1.31 0.82 -21.88
C ILE A 338 -1.82 1.50 -23.17
N TYR A 339 -3.11 1.33 -23.50
CA TYR A 339 -3.69 1.87 -24.73
C TYR A 339 -4.07 3.35 -24.62
N ALA A 340 -4.08 3.91 -23.42
CA ALA A 340 -4.37 5.31 -23.17
C ALA A 340 -3.10 6.16 -23.05
N ILE A 341 -1.90 5.55 -23.06
CA ILE A 341 -0.64 6.28 -22.89
C ILE A 341 -0.48 7.37 -23.96
N SER A 342 -0.19 8.57 -23.48
CA SER A 342 0.00 9.79 -24.27
C SER A 342 1.24 10.56 -23.79
N SER A 343 1.74 11.51 -24.59
CA SER A 343 2.96 12.27 -24.23
C SER A 343 2.76 13.28 -23.11
N ASP A 344 1.52 13.65 -22.78
CA ASP A 344 1.18 14.59 -21.70
C ASP A 344 0.83 13.88 -20.37
N ASP A 345 1.00 12.56 -20.31
CA ASP A 345 0.78 11.77 -19.10
C ASP A 345 1.74 12.14 -17.95
N PRO A 346 1.30 11.99 -16.69
CA PRO A 346 2.12 12.27 -15.53
C PRO A 346 3.30 11.29 -15.40
N PRO A 347 4.37 11.66 -14.67
CA PRO A 347 5.45 10.74 -14.35
C PRO A 347 4.94 9.46 -13.66
N VAL A 348 5.45 8.29 -14.11
CA VAL A 348 5.09 6.98 -13.57
C VAL A 348 6.28 6.25 -12.93
N PHE A 349 6.11 5.75 -11.71
CA PHE A 349 7.08 4.87 -11.05
C PHE A 349 6.47 3.47 -10.83
N ILE A 350 7.16 2.43 -11.29
CA ILE A 350 6.73 1.03 -11.13
C ILE A 350 7.78 0.25 -10.33
N ILE A 351 7.33 -0.63 -9.44
CA ILE A 351 8.15 -1.67 -8.79
C ILE A 351 7.49 -3.03 -9.06
N HIS A 352 8.24 -4.02 -9.56
CA HIS A 352 7.71 -5.36 -9.88
C HIS A 352 8.79 -6.42 -9.61
N GLY A 353 8.40 -7.53 -9.00
CA GLY A 353 9.25 -8.72 -8.86
C GLY A 353 9.41 -9.50 -10.16
N ASP A 354 10.61 -10.03 -10.42
CA ASP A 354 10.87 -10.87 -11.61
C ASP A 354 10.45 -12.34 -11.45
N ALA A 355 10.02 -12.74 -10.25
CA ALA A 355 9.50 -14.07 -9.94
C ALA A 355 7.98 -14.07 -9.70
N ASP A 356 7.28 -12.99 -10.02
CA ASP A 356 5.83 -12.84 -9.89
C ASP A 356 5.08 -13.87 -10.75
N LYS A 357 4.32 -14.76 -10.10
CA LYS A 357 3.54 -15.81 -10.77
C LYS A 357 2.08 -15.44 -11.01
N THR A 358 1.66 -14.28 -10.53
CA THR A 358 0.27 -13.81 -10.60
C THR A 358 0.10 -12.83 -11.73
N VAL A 359 0.93 -11.79 -11.77
CA VAL A 359 0.99 -10.80 -12.84
C VAL A 359 2.35 -10.94 -13.52
N PRO A 360 2.42 -11.34 -14.79
CA PRO A 360 3.71 -11.44 -15.48
C PRO A 360 4.45 -10.10 -15.48
N ILE A 361 5.74 -10.09 -15.12
CA ILE A 361 6.57 -8.86 -15.15
C ILE A 361 6.55 -8.15 -16.50
N GLN A 362 6.33 -8.90 -17.58
CA GLN A 362 6.09 -8.42 -18.93
C GLN A 362 5.09 -7.26 -18.97
N GLN A 363 4.04 -7.25 -18.13
CA GLN A 363 3.07 -6.16 -18.02
C GLN A 363 3.74 -4.81 -17.69
N SER A 364 4.67 -4.80 -16.74
CA SER A 364 5.44 -3.59 -16.40
C SER A 364 6.46 -3.24 -17.48
N GLU A 365 7.11 -4.23 -18.07
CA GLU A 365 8.14 -4.01 -19.10
C GLU A 365 7.56 -3.33 -20.34
N ILE A 366 6.44 -3.84 -20.88
CA ILE A 366 5.81 -3.26 -22.07
C ILE A 366 5.25 -1.86 -21.79
N PHE A 367 4.73 -1.63 -20.59
CA PHE A 367 4.19 -0.34 -20.19
C PHE A 367 5.30 0.72 -20.10
N VAL A 368 6.41 0.38 -19.42
CA VAL A 368 7.59 1.26 -19.31
C VAL A 368 8.22 1.51 -20.69
N ALA A 369 8.27 0.51 -21.57
CA ALA A 369 8.72 0.71 -22.94
C ALA A 369 7.85 1.73 -23.68
N LYS A 370 6.52 1.65 -23.55
CA LYS A 370 5.59 2.58 -24.18
C LYS A 370 5.72 4.00 -23.62
N LEU A 371 5.86 4.16 -22.30
CA LEU A 371 6.12 5.47 -21.68
C LEU A 371 7.40 6.11 -22.23
N LYS A 372 8.47 5.33 -22.40
CA LYS A 372 9.73 5.82 -23.00
C LYS A 372 9.56 6.24 -24.46
N GLU A 373 8.79 5.49 -25.24
CA GLU A 373 8.51 5.79 -26.65
C GLU A 373 7.86 7.17 -26.82
N VAL A 374 6.93 7.53 -25.93
CA VAL A 374 6.22 8.83 -25.97
C VAL A 374 6.89 9.93 -25.13
N GLY A 375 8.03 9.64 -24.49
CA GLY A 375 8.80 10.62 -23.72
C GLY A 375 8.29 10.92 -22.31
N VAL A 376 7.41 10.09 -21.74
CA VAL A 376 6.89 10.28 -20.37
C VAL A 376 7.95 9.88 -19.35
N GLN A 377 8.19 10.74 -18.36
CA GLN A 377 9.13 10.47 -17.27
C GLN A 377 8.72 9.18 -16.54
N ASN A 378 9.67 8.25 -16.38
CA ASN A 378 9.40 7.01 -15.68
C ASN A 378 10.57 6.52 -14.83
N LYS A 379 10.26 5.71 -13.81
CA LYS A 379 11.21 4.92 -13.04
C LYS A 379 10.68 3.49 -12.97
N PHE A 380 11.54 2.49 -13.12
CA PHE A 380 11.16 1.08 -13.00
C PHE A 380 12.21 0.34 -12.16
N ILE A 381 11.78 -0.24 -11.05
CA ILE A 381 12.62 -1.13 -10.22
C ILE A 381 12.14 -2.56 -10.41
N ILE A 382 13.07 -3.43 -10.80
CA ILE A 382 12.87 -4.88 -10.84
C ILE A 382 13.42 -5.47 -9.54
N LYS A 383 12.57 -6.16 -8.79
CA LYS A 383 12.93 -6.84 -7.54
C LYS A 383 13.32 -8.27 -7.85
N LYS A 384 14.62 -8.54 -7.87
CA LYS A 384 15.15 -9.88 -8.14
C LYS A 384 14.66 -10.89 -7.10
N GLY A 385 14.05 -11.97 -7.57
CA GLY A 385 13.42 -13.01 -6.76
C GLY A 385 12.12 -12.60 -6.06
N GLY A 386 11.63 -11.37 -6.25
CA GLY A 386 10.38 -10.91 -5.65
C GLY A 386 9.16 -11.56 -6.31
N ASP A 387 8.18 -11.98 -5.51
CA ASP A 387 6.91 -12.55 -5.98
C ASP A 387 5.79 -11.49 -5.94
N HIS A 388 4.53 -11.89 -6.13
CA HIS A 388 3.32 -11.04 -6.03
C HIS A 388 2.97 -10.67 -4.58
N ASN A 389 3.97 -10.35 -3.76
CA ASN A 389 3.80 -10.10 -2.34
C ASN A 389 4.26 -8.67 -2.00
N PRO A 390 3.39 -7.82 -1.42
CA PRO A 390 3.78 -6.47 -1.02
C PRO A 390 4.92 -6.46 0.00
N ASN A 391 5.06 -7.49 0.82
CA ASN A 391 6.14 -7.58 1.80
C ASN A 391 7.53 -7.66 1.15
N ASP A 392 7.63 -8.21 -0.06
CA ASP A 392 8.88 -8.26 -0.82
C ASP A 392 9.29 -6.88 -1.37
N MET A 393 8.32 -5.94 -1.40
CA MET A 393 8.45 -4.59 -1.93
C MET A 393 8.55 -3.51 -0.84
N MET A 394 8.35 -3.87 0.44
CA MET A 394 8.32 -2.94 1.57
C MET A 394 9.55 -2.04 1.70
N PRO A 395 10.80 -2.50 1.44
CA PRO A 395 11.97 -1.63 1.53
C PRO A 395 11.90 -0.43 0.56
N GLU A 396 11.35 -0.62 -0.64
CA GLU A 396 11.28 0.41 -1.69
C GLU A 396 9.96 1.18 -1.68
N LEU A 397 8.96 0.78 -0.90
CA LEU A 397 7.69 1.52 -0.81
C LEU A 397 7.89 2.96 -0.31
N LYS A 398 8.92 3.20 0.52
CA LYS A 398 9.30 4.56 0.95
C LYS A 398 9.77 5.44 -0.23
N ASP A 399 10.29 4.86 -1.32
CA ASP A 399 10.67 5.62 -2.52
C ASP A 399 9.46 6.29 -3.18
N PHE A 400 8.23 5.80 -2.96
CA PHE A 400 7.03 6.47 -3.47
C PHE A 400 6.84 7.85 -2.84
N VAL A 401 7.20 8.00 -1.57
CA VAL A 401 7.14 9.28 -0.86
C VAL A 401 8.06 10.29 -1.52
N ASP A 402 9.32 9.91 -1.77
CA ASP A 402 10.31 10.77 -2.44
C ASP A 402 9.91 11.06 -3.89
N TRP A 403 9.33 10.07 -4.57
CA TRP A 403 8.79 10.25 -5.92
C TRP A 403 7.68 11.30 -5.95
N PHE A 404 6.70 11.22 -5.05
CA PHE A 404 5.63 12.22 -4.98
C PHE A 404 6.15 13.58 -4.52
N ASP A 405 7.07 13.63 -3.55
CA ASP A 405 7.62 14.89 -3.08
C ASP A 405 8.34 15.65 -4.20
N LYS A 406 9.10 14.92 -5.03
CA LYS A 406 9.81 15.45 -6.19
C LYS A 406 8.87 15.92 -7.31
N ASN A 407 7.86 15.12 -7.65
CA ASN A 407 7.07 15.33 -8.87
C ASN A 407 5.80 16.16 -8.66
N LEU A 408 5.31 16.30 -7.44
CA LEU A 408 4.15 17.13 -7.11
C LEU A 408 4.61 18.54 -6.72
N LYS A 409 4.90 19.37 -7.72
CA LYS A 409 5.46 20.73 -7.54
C LYS A 409 4.42 21.82 -7.55
#